data_AF-M0FE50-F1
#
_entry.id   AF-M0FE50-F1
#
_cell.length_a   1.000
_cell.length_b   1.000
_cell.length_c   1.000
_cell.angle_alpha   90.00
_cell.angle_beta   90.00
_cell.angle_gamma   90.00
#
_symmetry.space_group_name_H-M   'P 1'
#
loop_
_entity.id
_entity.type
_entity.pdbx_description
1 polymer ?
#
loop_
_entity_poly.entity_id
_entity_poly.type
_entity_poly.pdbx_seq_one_letter_code
_entity_poly.pdbx_strand_id
1 'polypeptide(L)'
;MESVFIAGRNGFTYMRSAALIVALLTIVAGVAVPVTATDVAAAGTQSADAVAGVPDTDVTDSSADADETATLAKLGRGPLAAQQTTLERSPETEISIQLRADRSANWRVETRYELETQNETAAFEEFAREYEQGTADAGPDAAFFERVSQTAAGQTGRSMAVQNATTRGYVENETGVLVLTFTWTDFAEQTSEGLRVGDAFSAGDDGTWLTSLRSNQNLTIQTPPGYAVSDTDIPLENNAVVVEGPRTFESTEQLSVTYVSTGPEQTIPWTLVGGGAVVLAVLVAGVVLFTRRGPSGAEPAGASVSSEPRREPTPEPADESAPDDDDGEERDEVDVDLDLLSDEERVELLLERSGGRMKQANIVKETGWSDAKVSQLLSAMADEERVEKLRLGRENLISLPDEDEDEE
;
A
#
# COMPACT_ATOMS: atom_id res chain seq x y z
N MET A 1 -41.80 33.56 -31.19
CA MET A 1 -42.36 32.59 -30.24
C MET A 1 -41.63 31.27 -30.34
N GLU A 2 -40.54 31.04 -29.61
CA GLU A 2 -39.49 31.92 -29.03
C GLU A 2 -38.36 30.96 -28.59
N SER A 3 -37.08 31.20 -28.90
CA SER A 3 -36.09 31.93 -28.06
C SER A 3 -35.91 31.23 -26.69
N VAL A 4 -34.72 30.88 -26.17
CA VAL A 4 -33.36 31.51 -26.18
C VAL A 4 -32.33 30.33 -26.05
N PHE A 5 -31.20 30.24 -26.78
CA PHE A 5 -29.87 30.87 -26.56
C PHE A 5 -29.25 30.50 -25.16
N ILE A 6 -27.97 30.18 -24.93
CA ILE A 6 -26.64 30.57 -25.48
C ILE A 6 -25.62 29.40 -25.34
N ALA A 7 -24.54 29.41 -26.13
CA ALA A 7 -23.33 28.58 -25.95
C ALA A 7 -22.11 29.39 -25.47
N GLY A 8 -21.12 28.76 -24.84
CA GLY A 8 -19.89 29.47 -24.41
C GLY A 8 -18.74 28.54 -23.97
N ARG A 9 -17.74 28.36 -24.84
CA ARG A 9 -16.46 27.69 -24.53
C ARG A 9 -15.31 28.71 -24.50
N ASN A 10 -14.23 28.35 -23.80
CA ASN A 10 -12.87 28.92 -23.79
C ASN A 10 -12.57 29.88 -22.62
N GLY A 11 -11.31 29.87 -22.16
CA GLY A 11 -10.75 30.94 -21.34
C GLY A 11 -9.79 30.50 -20.22
N PHE A 12 -8.57 30.07 -20.56
CA PHE A 12 -7.45 30.15 -19.61
C PHE A 12 -7.28 31.59 -19.10
N THR A 13 -6.98 31.78 -17.81
CA THR A 13 -5.83 32.58 -17.32
C THR A 13 -5.86 32.73 -15.79
N TYR A 14 -4.70 32.45 -15.17
CA TYR A 14 -4.21 32.87 -13.84
C TYR A 14 -5.14 33.67 -12.91
N MET A 15 -5.21 33.23 -11.65
CA MET A 15 -4.91 34.16 -10.55
C MET A 15 -4.15 33.48 -9.40
N ARG A 16 -2.84 33.75 -9.30
CA ARG A 16 -2.07 33.63 -8.05
C ARG A 16 -2.54 34.74 -7.11
N SER A 17 -2.80 34.47 -5.82
CA SER A 17 -2.44 35.36 -4.68
C SER A 17 -2.97 34.90 -3.32
N ALA A 18 -2.32 35.41 -2.27
CA ALA A 18 -2.82 35.63 -0.91
C ALA A 18 -3.22 34.41 -0.06
N ALA A 19 -2.27 33.97 0.77
CA ALA A 19 -2.56 33.24 2.00
C ALA A 19 -3.33 34.12 3.00
N LEU A 20 -4.06 33.50 3.93
CA LEU A 20 -4.59 34.19 5.12
C LEU A 20 -4.45 33.29 6.35
N ILE A 21 -3.40 33.54 7.13
CA ILE A 21 -3.16 32.89 8.43
C ILE A 21 -4.13 33.48 9.45
N VAL A 22 -4.96 32.63 10.09
CA VAL A 22 -5.80 33.03 11.23
C VAL A 22 -5.25 32.40 12.50
N ALA A 23 -4.38 33.14 13.19
CA ALA A 23 -4.05 32.82 14.58
C ALA A 23 -5.17 33.35 15.49
N LEU A 24 -5.85 32.46 16.22
CA LEU A 24 -6.82 32.86 17.25
C LEU A 24 -6.19 32.67 18.64
N LEU A 25 -6.13 33.75 19.41
CA LEU A 25 -5.42 33.82 20.69
C LEU A 25 -6.43 34.22 21.78
N THR A 26 -6.92 33.24 22.55
CA THR A 26 -7.89 33.48 23.63
C THR A 26 -7.23 33.38 25.01
N ILE A 27 -7.02 34.54 25.63
CA ILE A 27 -6.55 34.67 27.01
C ILE A 27 -7.73 34.46 27.96
N VAL A 28 -7.59 33.58 28.94
CA VAL A 28 -8.43 33.57 30.16
C VAL A 28 -7.51 33.50 31.37
N ALA A 29 -7.58 34.52 32.24
CA ALA A 29 -6.72 34.65 33.40
C ALA A 29 -7.50 34.50 34.72
N GLY A 30 -7.19 33.42 35.44
CA GLY A 30 -7.08 33.33 36.90
C GLY A 30 -8.19 33.87 37.82
N VAL A 31 -8.76 32.94 38.60
CA VAL A 31 -9.05 33.17 40.03
C VAL A 31 -8.42 32.02 40.82
N ALA A 32 -7.79 32.29 41.95
CA ALA A 32 -7.08 31.29 42.76
C ALA A 32 -7.38 31.44 44.26
N VAL A 33 -7.54 30.32 44.95
CA VAL A 33 -7.54 30.19 46.43
C VAL A 33 -6.89 28.82 46.76
N PRO A 34 -5.95 28.72 47.74
CA PRO A 34 -5.17 27.51 47.97
C PRO A 34 -5.76 26.57 49.04
N VAL A 35 -5.35 25.30 49.01
CA VAL A 35 -5.46 24.34 50.12
C VAL A 35 -4.11 23.62 50.29
N THR A 36 -3.80 23.18 51.51
CA THR A 36 -2.48 22.76 51.98
C THR A 36 -2.09 21.31 51.63
N ALA A 37 -0.79 21.06 51.53
CA ALA A 37 -0.21 19.72 51.42
C ALA A 37 -0.26 18.93 52.74
N THR A 38 -0.25 17.59 52.61
CA THR A 38 0.06 16.63 53.69
C THR A 38 0.76 15.42 53.07
N ASP A 39 1.99 15.13 53.48
CA ASP A 39 2.72 13.92 53.08
C ASP A 39 2.19 12.66 53.79
N VAL A 40 2.07 11.56 53.04
CA VAL A 40 2.34 10.19 53.56
C VAL A 40 3.00 9.38 52.44
N ALA A 41 4.21 8.88 52.68
CA ALA A 41 4.90 7.96 51.75
C ALA A 41 4.50 6.50 52.02
N ALA A 42 4.44 5.69 50.96
CA ALA A 42 4.22 4.24 51.05
C ALA A 42 5.51 3.49 50.66
N ALA A 43 6.10 2.74 51.59
CA ALA A 43 7.28 1.89 51.33
C ALA A 43 7.36 0.69 52.31
N GLY A 44 7.60 -0.50 51.76
CA GLY A 44 7.73 -1.80 52.44
C GLY A 44 7.16 -2.92 51.55
N THR A 45 7.68 -4.16 51.50
CA THR A 45 8.80 -4.86 52.17
C THR A 45 9.22 -6.05 51.26
N GLN A 46 10.28 -6.85 51.46
CA GLN A 46 11.16 -7.13 52.62
C GLN A 46 12.61 -7.44 52.14
N SER A 47 13.40 -8.25 52.88
CA SER A 47 14.83 -8.51 52.60
C SER A 47 15.24 -9.98 52.80
N ALA A 48 16.14 -10.48 51.94
CA ALA A 48 17.06 -11.64 52.08
C ALA A 48 17.70 -11.92 50.68
N ASP A 49 18.84 -12.59 50.47
CA ASP A 49 20.16 -12.69 51.15
C ASP A 49 21.14 -13.27 50.04
N ALA A 50 22.43 -13.64 50.17
CA ALA A 50 23.35 -13.85 51.30
C ALA A 50 24.84 -13.73 50.89
N VAL A 51 25.66 -13.32 51.87
CA VAL A 51 27.02 -13.80 52.22
C VAL A 51 28.02 -14.30 51.14
N ALA A 52 29.02 -13.45 50.86
CA ALA A 52 30.48 -13.67 50.73
C ALA A 52 31.13 -15.03 50.35
N GLY A 53 32.19 -14.96 49.52
CA GLY A 53 33.24 -15.99 49.43
C GLY A 53 34.38 -15.71 48.43
N VAL A 54 35.59 -15.39 48.91
CA VAL A 54 36.86 -15.34 48.14
C VAL A 54 37.99 -15.86 49.06
N PRO A 55 38.82 -16.80 48.58
CA PRO A 55 40.28 -16.62 48.70
C PRO A 55 41.08 -17.11 47.47
N ASP A 56 42.28 -16.56 47.30
CA ASP A 56 43.28 -16.94 46.28
C ASP A 56 43.88 -18.35 46.46
N THR A 57 44.39 -18.91 45.36
CA THR A 57 45.63 -19.72 45.35
C THR A 57 46.33 -19.63 43.98
N ASP A 58 47.60 -20.04 43.93
CA ASP A 58 48.62 -19.57 42.97
C ASP A 58 49.43 -20.75 42.33
N VAL A 59 50.34 -20.45 41.39
CA VAL A 59 51.49 -21.26 40.89
C VAL A 59 51.29 -22.20 39.66
N THR A 60 51.69 -21.68 38.48
CA THR A 60 52.46 -22.28 37.31
C THR A 60 52.17 -23.72 36.80
N ASP A 61 52.13 -24.06 35.50
CA ASP A 61 53.22 -23.94 34.49
C ASP A 61 52.83 -24.58 33.11
N SER A 62 53.68 -24.41 32.08
CA SER A 62 53.91 -25.30 30.91
C SER A 62 52.84 -25.47 29.79
N SER A 63 52.92 -24.54 28.83
CA SER A 63 53.19 -24.79 27.38
C SER A 63 52.29 -25.68 26.49
N ALA A 64 51.89 -25.05 25.37
CA ALA A 64 51.75 -25.60 24.00
C ALA A 64 50.64 -26.62 23.69
N ASP A 65 49.65 -26.16 22.92
CA ASP A 65 49.48 -26.66 21.55
C ASP A 65 49.13 -25.48 20.61
N ALA A 66 49.26 -25.66 19.29
CA ALA A 66 49.34 -24.53 18.34
C ALA A 66 48.62 -24.74 16.98
N ASP A 67 47.38 -25.25 16.99
CA ASP A 67 46.63 -25.58 15.76
C ASP A 67 45.12 -25.20 15.82
N GLU A 68 44.78 -24.02 16.36
CA GLU A 68 43.37 -23.55 16.43
C GLU A 68 43.11 -22.16 15.79
N THR A 69 44.11 -21.57 15.13
CA THR A 69 43.96 -20.28 14.41
C THR A 69 43.84 -20.42 12.89
N ALA A 70 44.12 -21.61 12.32
CA ALA A 70 44.01 -21.88 10.89
C ALA A 70 42.55 -22.07 10.43
N THR A 71 41.69 -22.63 11.29
CA THR A 71 40.30 -23.00 10.96
C THR A 71 39.35 -21.80 10.89
N LEU A 72 39.55 -20.80 11.76
CA LEU A 72 38.71 -19.60 11.82
C LEU A 72 38.98 -18.60 10.68
N ALA A 73 40.14 -18.69 10.03
CA ALA A 73 40.51 -17.82 8.90
C ALA A 73 39.91 -18.26 7.54
N LYS A 74 39.25 -19.43 7.47
CA LYS A 74 38.68 -19.99 6.23
C LYS A 74 37.14 -19.95 6.16
N LEU A 75 36.48 -19.35 7.15
CA LEU A 75 35.10 -18.87 6.98
C LEU A 75 35.15 -17.59 6.13
N GLY A 76 35.09 -17.78 4.82
CA GLY A 76 35.22 -16.71 3.83
C GLY A 76 34.10 -15.68 3.90
N ARG A 77 34.37 -14.46 3.43
CA ARG A 77 33.34 -13.44 3.26
C ARG A 77 32.46 -13.82 2.07
N GLY A 78 31.26 -14.32 2.33
CA GLY A 78 30.28 -14.62 1.28
C GLY A 78 28.99 -15.24 1.86
N PRO A 79 27.79 -14.88 1.38
CA PRO A 79 27.42 -13.64 0.72
C PRO A 79 26.52 -12.80 1.64
N LEU A 80 27.08 -11.76 2.26
CA LEU A 80 26.26 -10.69 2.85
C LEU A 80 25.60 -9.85 1.74
N ALA A 81 26.31 -9.61 0.63
CA ALA A 81 25.81 -8.89 -0.53
C ALA A 81 24.54 -9.53 -1.12
N ALA A 82 24.54 -10.83 -1.44
CA ALA A 82 23.35 -11.49 -2.01
C ALA A 82 22.15 -11.51 -1.03
N GLN A 83 22.39 -11.57 0.28
CA GLN A 83 21.33 -11.41 1.28
C GLN A 83 20.83 -9.96 1.37
N GLN A 84 21.67 -8.97 1.09
CA GLN A 84 21.25 -7.57 1.02
C GLN A 84 20.44 -7.30 -0.26
N THR A 85 20.89 -7.73 -1.44
CA THR A 85 20.12 -7.55 -2.69
C THR A 85 18.78 -8.30 -2.67
N THR A 86 18.71 -9.48 -2.04
CA THR A 86 17.43 -10.20 -1.82
C THR A 86 16.48 -9.47 -0.85
N LEU A 87 17.02 -8.64 0.06
CA LEU A 87 16.22 -7.79 0.95
C LEU A 87 15.79 -6.48 0.26
N GLU A 88 16.60 -5.95 -0.66
CA GLU A 88 16.27 -4.73 -1.40
C GLU A 88 15.23 -5.00 -2.50
N ARG A 89 15.36 -6.08 -3.29
CA ARG A 89 14.32 -6.54 -4.25
C ARG A 89 13.15 -7.31 -3.60
N SER A 90 12.75 -6.93 -2.39
CA SER A 90 11.59 -7.51 -1.69
C SER A 90 10.32 -6.69 -1.98
N PRO A 91 9.28 -7.27 -2.62
CA PRO A 91 8.19 -6.51 -3.24
C PRO A 91 7.35 -5.71 -2.24
N GLU A 92 7.10 -4.44 -2.55
CA GLU A 92 6.35 -3.51 -1.71
C GLU A 92 4.89 -3.97 -1.54
N THR A 93 4.31 -3.83 -0.34
CA THR A 93 2.91 -4.19 -0.06
C THR A 93 2.13 -3.04 0.58
N GLU A 94 1.10 -2.54 -0.10
CA GLU A 94 0.12 -1.60 0.48
C GLU A 94 -1.15 -2.38 0.88
N ILE A 95 -1.57 -2.22 2.14
CA ILE A 95 -2.80 -2.80 2.68
C ILE A 95 -3.79 -1.68 2.98
N SER A 96 -4.75 -1.45 2.09
CA SER A 96 -5.77 -0.41 2.25
C SER A 96 -7.09 -1.01 2.75
N ILE A 97 -7.55 -0.53 3.91
CA ILE A 97 -8.84 -0.89 4.52
C ILE A 97 -9.75 0.33 4.50
N GLN A 98 -10.85 0.26 3.74
CA GLN A 98 -11.82 1.35 3.62
C GLN A 98 -13.09 0.98 4.40
N LEU A 99 -13.21 1.49 5.62
CA LEU A 99 -14.37 1.24 6.48
C LEU A 99 -15.63 1.98 5.97
N ARG A 100 -16.80 1.37 6.16
CA ARG A 100 -18.11 1.97 5.88
C ARG A 100 -18.96 2.13 7.14
N ALA A 101 -19.93 3.06 7.04
CA ALA A 101 -20.96 3.29 8.05
C ALA A 101 -21.89 2.08 8.33
N ASP A 102 -21.95 1.10 7.42
CA ASP A 102 -22.70 -0.15 7.59
C ASP A 102 -21.93 -1.26 8.36
N ARG A 103 -20.70 -0.94 8.80
CA ARG A 103 -19.71 -1.80 9.48
C ARG A 103 -18.96 -2.77 8.55
N SER A 104 -19.21 -2.76 7.24
CA SER A 104 -18.35 -3.46 6.28
C SER A 104 -17.05 -2.68 6.02
N ALA A 105 -16.02 -3.37 5.54
CA ALA A 105 -14.83 -2.74 4.97
C ALA A 105 -14.53 -3.28 3.58
N ASN A 106 -14.15 -2.42 2.63
CA ASN A 106 -13.38 -2.89 1.48
C ASN A 106 -11.96 -3.16 1.95
N TRP A 107 -11.38 -4.24 1.46
CA TRP A 107 -9.95 -4.47 1.52
C TRP A 107 -9.37 -4.40 0.10
N ARG A 108 -8.22 -3.74 -0.03
CA ARG A 108 -7.31 -3.86 -1.17
C ARG A 108 -5.94 -4.20 -0.62
N VAL A 109 -5.42 -5.36 -0.98
CA VAL A 109 -3.99 -5.68 -0.81
C VAL A 109 -3.35 -5.55 -2.18
N GLU A 110 -2.36 -4.68 -2.29
CA GLU A 110 -1.59 -4.46 -3.51
C GLU A 110 -0.14 -4.87 -3.24
N THR A 111 0.49 -5.55 -4.21
CA THR A 111 1.89 -5.99 -4.09
C THR A 111 2.62 -5.66 -5.37
N ARG A 112 3.71 -4.90 -5.26
CA ARG A 112 4.48 -4.32 -6.38
C ARG A 112 5.86 -4.97 -6.46
N TYR A 113 6.19 -5.45 -7.65
CA TYR A 113 7.44 -6.10 -7.99
C TYR A 113 8.17 -5.20 -8.98
N GLU A 114 9.40 -4.85 -8.67
CA GLU A 114 10.36 -4.30 -9.64
C GLU A 114 10.71 -5.42 -10.62
N LEU A 115 10.76 -5.12 -11.93
CA LEU A 115 11.08 -6.05 -13.00
C LEU A 115 12.17 -5.41 -13.85
N GLU A 116 13.39 -5.94 -13.78
CA GLU A 116 14.56 -5.29 -14.39
C GLU A 116 14.79 -5.76 -15.84
N THR A 117 14.32 -6.95 -16.19
CA THR A 117 14.50 -7.58 -17.52
C THR A 117 13.17 -7.90 -18.22
N GLN A 118 13.21 -8.06 -19.55
CA GLN A 118 12.12 -8.67 -20.31
C GLN A 118 11.89 -10.13 -19.88
N ASN A 119 12.97 -10.79 -19.43
CA ASN A 119 12.90 -12.14 -18.90
C ASN A 119 12.23 -12.23 -17.51
N GLU A 120 12.34 -11.22 -16.64
CA GLU A 120 11.48 -11.09 -15.46
C GLU A 120 10.02 -10.71 -15.85
N THR A 121 9.86 -9.79 -16.81
CA THR A 121 8.55 -9.21 -17.18
C THR A 121 7.52 -10.24 -17.64
N ALA A 122 7.76 -10.99 -18.72
CA ALA A 122 6.76 -11.97 -19.19
C ALA A 122 6.64 -13.21 -18.26
N ALA A 123 7.57 -13.38 -17.30
CA ALA A 123 7.46 -14.35 -16.21
C ALA A 123 6.42 -13.90 -15.18
N PHE A 124 6.44 -12.61 -14.83
CA PHE A 124 5.39 -11.99 -14.04
C PHE A 124 4.04 -12.03 -14.76
N GLU A 125 3.98 -11.86 -16.08
CA GLU A 125 2.74 -12.00 -16.85
C GLU A 125 2.18 -13.43 -16.87
N GLU A 126 3.01 -14.47 -16.80
CA GLU A 126 2.55 -15.85 -16.59
C GLU A 126 2.00 -16.06 -15.18
N PHE A 127 2.75 -15.65 -14.17
CA PHE A 127 2.30 -15.75 -12.78
C PHE A 127 1.03 -14.93 -12.51
N ALA A 128 0.89 -13.74 -13.12
CA ALA A 128 -0.32 -12.92 -13.07
C ALA A 128 -1.54 -13.70 -13.57
N ARG A 129 -1.39 -14.47 -14.67
CA ARG A 129 -2.44 -15.34 -15.20
C ARG A 129 -2.77 -16.50 -14.25
N GLU A 130 -1.78 -17.11 -13.58
CA GLU A 130 -2.04 -18.12 -12.53
C GLU A 130 -2.78 -17.52 -11.32
N TYR A 131 -2.41 -16.31 -10.92
CA TYR A 131 -2.97 -15.60 -9.77
C TYR A 131 -4.42 -15.13 -10.02
N GLU A 132 -4.75 -14.69 -11.24
CA GLU A 132 -6.14 -14.44 -11.67
C GLU A 132 -6.99 -15.71 -11.76
N GLN A 133 -6.37 -16.87 -12.03
CA GLN A 133 -7.03 -18.18 -12.01
C GLN A 133 -7.14 -18.79 -10.61
N GLY A 134 -6.50 -18.20 -9.60
CA GLY A 134 -6.44 -18.75 -8.24
C GLY A 134 -5.59 -20.02 -8.10
N THR A 135 -4.64 -20.24 -9.02
CA THR A 135 -3.73 -21.40 -9.04
C THR A 135 -2.30 -21.07 -8.64
N ALA A 136 -1.99 -19.82 -8.33
CA ALA A 136 -0.68 -19.38 -7.86
C ALA A 136 -0.43 -19.74 -6.38
N ASP A 137 0.73 -20.33 -6.06
CA ASP A 137 1.17 -20.66 -4.70
C ASP A 137 1.72 -19.45 -3.90
N ALA A 138 1.58 -18.23 -4.44
CA ALA A 138 2.13 -16.99 -3.87
C ALA A 138 1.22 -15.77 -4.13
N GLY A 139 1.55 -14.65 -3.48
CA GLY A 139 0.76 -13.41 -3.52
C GLY A 139 -0.31 -13.33 -2.40
N PRO A 140 -1.15 -12.29 -2.42
CA PRO A 140 -2.25 -12.14 -1.46
C PRO A 140 -3.36 -13.20 -1.63
N ASP A 141 -3.48 -14.14 -0.69
CA ASP A 141 -4.47 -15.22 -0.70
C ASP A 141 -5.83 -14.80 -0.10
N ALA A 142 -6.91 -14.91 -0.86
CA ALA A 142 -8.27 -14.69 -0.37
C ALA A 142 -8.70 -15.72 0.70
N ALA A 143 -8.27 -16.98 0.58
CA ALA A 143 -8.62 -18.04 1.53
C ALA A 143 -7.93 -17.83 2.90
N PHE A 144 -6.82 -17.09 2.97
CA PHE A 144 -6.26 -16.61 4.24
C PHE A 144 -7.22 -15.65 4.94
N PHE A 145 -7.72 -14.64 4.23
CA PHE A 145 -8.68 -13.67 4.76
C PHE A 145 -10.01 -14.33 5.16
N GLU A 146 -10.51 -15.29 4.37
CA GLU A 146 -11.66 -16.11 4.75
C GLU A 146 -11.44 -16.83 6.09
N ARG A 147 -10.29 -17.50 6.27
CA ARG A 147 -9.94 -18.23 7.50
C ARG A 147 -9.86 -17.30 8.72
N VAL A 148 -9.17 -16.16 8.64
CA VAL A 148 -9.11 -15.23 9.79
C VAL A 148 -10.47 -14.57 10.06
N SER A 149 -11.31 -14.34 9.04
CA SER A 149 -12.68 -13.85 9.25
C SER A 149 -13.57 -14.85 10.00
N GLN A 150 -13.38 -16.15 9.79
CA GLN A 150 -14.07 -17.21 10.53
C GLN A 150 -13.59 -17.29 11.99
N THR A 151 -12.28 -17.12 12.25
CA THR A 151 -11.74 -17.01 13.61
C THR A 151 -12.32 -15.79 14.34
N ALA A 152 -12.29 -14.61 13.72
CA ALA A 152 -12.83 -13.39 14.31
C ALA A 152 -14.36 -13.44 14.51
N ALA A 153 -15.11 -14.08 13.61
CA ALA A 153 -16.53 -14.38 13.80
C ALA A 153 -16.77 -15.24 15.06
N GLY A 154 -15.96 -16.29 15.25
CA GLY A 154 -16.03 -17.18 16.40
C GLY A 154 -15.74 -16.50 17.73
N GLN A 155 -14.71 -15.63 17.78
CA GLN A 155 -14.33 -14.91 19.01
C GLN A 155 -15.31 -13.78 19.37
N THR A 156 -15.81 -13.04 18.36
CA THR A 156 -16.66 -11.86 18.58
C THR A 156 -18.16 -12.16 18.59
N GLY A 157 -18.56 -13.37 18.19
CA GLY A 157 -19.96 -13.77 18.03
C GLY A 157 -20.69 -13.09 16.86
N ARG A 158 -19.97 -12.37 15.99
CA ARG A 158 -20.53 -11.68 14.82
C ARG A 158 -20.52 -12.59 13.59
N SER A 159 -21.53 -12.44 12.73
CA SER A 159 -21.64 -13.15 11.45
C SER A 159 -20.74 -12.52 10.37
N MET A 160 -19.43 -12.44 10.61
CA MET A 160 -18.48 -11.95 9.61
C MET A 160 -18.38 -12.89 8.41
N ALA A 161 -18.11 -12.32 7.24
CA ALA A 161 -17.73 -13.06 6.04
C ALA A 161 -16.88 -12.19 5.10
N VAL A 162 -15.91 -12.81 4.43
CA VAL A 162 -15.28 -12.27 3.23
C VAL A 162 -16.19 -12.55 2.03
N GLN A 163 -16.40 -11.56 1.17
CA GLN A 163 -17.29 -11.63 0.01
C GLN A 163 -16.70 -10.88 -1.19
N ASN A 164 -17.08 -11.30 -2.41
CA ASN A 164 -16.67 -10.69 -3.69
C ASN A 164 -15.13 -10.61 -3.85
N ALA A 165 -14.41 -11.64 -3.39
CA ALA A 165 -12.98 -11.73 -3.57
C ALA A 165 -12.61 -11.78 -5.06
N THR A 166 -11.71 -10.89 -5.47
CA THR A 166 -11.24 -10.73 -6.85
C THR A 166 -9.73 -10.52 -6.84
N THR A 167 -8.98 -11.42 -7.49
CA THR A 167 -7.57 -11.23 -7.80
C THR A 167 -7.40 -10.53 -9.15
N ARG A 168 -6.30 -9.79 -9.31
CA ARG A 168 -5.85 -9.20 -10.58
C ARG A 168 -4.33 -9.17 -10.66
N GLY A 169 -3.75 -9.42 -11.83
CA GLY A 169 -2.32 -9.28 -12.08
C GLY A 169 -2.05 -8.53 -13.38
N TYR A 170 -1.13 -7.57 -13.39
CA TYR A 170 -0.76 -6.81 -14.59
C TYR A 170 0.64 -6.19 -14.45
N VAL A 171 1.27 -5.82 -15.57
CA VAL A 171 2.50 -5.00 -15.59
C VAL A 171 2.14 -3.56 -15.99
N GLU A 172 2.77 -2.58 -15.34
CA GLU A 172 2.64 -1.16 -15.64
C GLU A 172 3.98 -0.45 -15.40
N ASN A 173 4.62 0.10 -16.43
CA ASN A 173 5.94 0.78 -16.39
C ASN A 173 7.00 -0.06 -15.64
N GLU A 174 7.37 -1.23 -16.20
CA GLU A 174 8.36 -2.16 -15.63
C GLU A 174 8.06 -2.60 -14.16
N THR A 175 6.84 -2.38 -13.67
CA THR A 175 6.38 -2.80 -12.35
C THR A 175 5.30 -3.87 -12.48
N GLY A 176 5.55 -5.05 -11.92
CA GLY A 176 4.54 -6.11 -11.78
C GLY A 176 3.63 -5.82 -10.60
N VAL A 177 2.31 -5.77 -10.82
CA VAL A 177 1.33 -5.44 -9.78
C VAL A 177 0.34 -6.59 -9.59
N LEU A 178 0.34 -7.16 -8.38
CA LEU A 178 -0.73 -8.05 -7.90
C LEU A 178 -1.73 -7.25 -7.07
N VAL A 179 -3.00 -7.51 -7.25
CA VAL A 179 -4.09 -6.93 -6.46
C VAL A 179 -5.02 -8.02 -5.98
N LEU A 180 -5.37 -8.00 -4.69
CA LEU A 180 -6.54 -8.68 -4.14
C LEU A 180 -7.52 -7.63 -3.63
N THR A 181 -8.77 -7.68 -4.06
CA THR A 181 -9.86 -6.91 -3.44
C THR A 181 -10.98 -7.82 -2.93
N PHE A 182 -11.59 -7.45 -1.81
CA PHE A 182 -12.78 -8.11 -1.25
C PHE A 182 -13.54 -7.17 -0.31
N THR A 183 -14.76 -7.57 0.09
CA THR A 183 -15.51 -6.93 1.18
C THR A 183 -15.55 -7.83 2.39
N TRP A 184 -15.14 -7.35 3.56
CA TRP A 184 -15.32 -8.01 4.85
C TRP A 184 -16.60 -7.45 5.51
N THR A 185 -17.64 -8.26 5.67
CA THR A 185 -18.92 -7.85 6.29
C THR A 185 -18.87 -7.97 7.80
N ASP A 186 -19.60 -7.10 8.51
CA ASP A 186 -19.61 -7.02 9.97
C ASP A 186 -18.19 -6.85 10.59
N PHE A 187 -17.28 -6.19 9.86
CA PHE A 187 -15.88 -5.97 10.25
C PHE A 187 -15.74 -5.07 11.49
N ALA A 188 -16.42 -3.92 11.51
CA ALA A 188 -16.40 -3.03 12.67
C ALA A 188 -17.44 -3.39 13.75
N GLU A 189 -17.02 -3.29 15.01
CA GLU A 189 -17.89 -3.31 16.18
C GLU A 189 -18.78 -2.06 16.20
N GLN A 190 -20.05 -2.22 16.56
CA GLN A 190 -20.98 -1.10 16.75
C GLN A 190 -20.93 -0.65 18.21
N THR A 191 -20.41 0.55 18.48
CA THR A 191 -20.44 1.14 19.82
C THR A 191 -21.67 2.03 20.00
N SER A 192 -21.86 2.58 21.20
CA SER A 192 -22.92 3.56 21.49
C SER A 192 -22.71 4.92 20.82
N GLU A 193 -21.49 5.24 20.39
CA GLU A 193 -21.09 6.57 19.90
C GLU A 193 -20.56 6.55 18.45
N GLY A 194 -20.30 5.36 17.91
CA GLY A 194 -19.92 5.16 16.52
C GLY A 194 -19.45 3.73 16.25
N LEU A 195 -18.25 3.58 15.68
CA LEU A 195 -17.68 2.30 15.25
C LEU A 195 -16.35 2.04 15.93
N ARG A 196 -15.99 0.77 16.12
CA ARG A 196 -14.66 0.37 16.58
C ARG A 196 -14.09 -0.73 15.70
N VAL A 197 -12.80 -0.63 15.40
CA VAL A 197 -12.00 -1.66 14.73
C VAL A 197 -10.91 -2.11 15.70
N GLY A 198 -10.53 -3.39 15.65
CA GLY A 198 -9.45 -3.96 16.46
C GLY A 198 -9.62 -5.46 16.68
N ASP A 199 -10.80 -5.88 17.14
CA ASP A 199 -11.13 -7.29 17.42
C ASP A 199 -11.26 -8.16 16.15
N ALA A 200 -11.54 -7.58 14.99
CA ALA A 200 -11.44 -8.26 13.69
C ALA A 200 -9.98 -8.64 13.30
N PHE A 201 -8.97 -8.07 13.98
CA PHE A 201 -7.58 -8.54 13.88
C PHE A 201 -7.26 -9.70 14.84
N SER A 202 -8.19 -10.15 15.68
CA SER A 202 -7.90 -11.17 16.69
C SER A 202 -7.62 -12.56 16.10
N ALA A 203 -6.62 -13.23 16.66
CA ALA A 203 -6.33 -14.65 16.43
C ALA A 203 -6.97 -15.57 17.51
N GLY A 204 -7.58 -15.00 18.55
CA GLY A 204 -7.83 -15.66 19.83
C GLY A 204 -6.71 -15.42 20.86
N ASP A 205 -6.96 -15.80 22.12
CA ASP A 205 -6.01 -15.72 23.24
C ASP A 205 -5.28 -14.35 23.35
N ASP A 206 -6.06 -13.27 23.25
CA ASP A 206 -5.67 -11.83 23.23
C ASP A 206 -4.71 -11.39 22.10
N GLY A 207 -4.21 -12.33 21.30
CA GLY A 207 -3.30 -12.09 20.18
C GLY A 207 -3.98 -11.59 18.89
N THR A 208 -3.15 -11.08 17.98
CA THR A 208 -3.51 -10.60 16.63
C THR A 208 -2.99 -11.55 15.54
N TRP A 209 -3.73 -11.73 14.45
CA TRP A 209 -3.24 -12.46 13.27
C TRP A 209 -2.28 -11.61 12.42
N LEU A 210 -2.38 -10.29 12.50
CA LEU A 210 -1.39 -9.36 11.93
C LEU A 210 -0.33 -9.07 13.00
N THR A 211 0.63 -9.98 13.13
CA THR A 211 1.69 -9.91 14.15
C THR A 211 2.81 -8.93 13.80
N SER A 212 3.03 -8.64 12.51
CA SER A 212 3.97 -7.62 12.06
C SER A 212 3.71 -7.13 10.63
N LEU A 213 4.27 -5.95 10.34
CA LEU A 213 4.50 -5.41 9.01
C LEU A 213 6.01 -5.31 8.80
N ARG A 214 6.52 -5.71 7.62
CA ARG A 214 7.93 -5.57 7.24
C ARG A 214 8.21 -4.14 6.74
N SER A 215 9.49 -3.79 6.60
CA SER A 215 9.93 -2.45 6.14
C SER A 215 9.44 -2.05 4.76
N ASN A 216 9.05 -3.02 3.93
CA ASN A 216 8.46 -2.84 2.60
C ASN A 216 6.92 -2.96 2.62
N GLN A 217 6.27 -2.72 3.77
CA GLN A 217 4.82 -2.89 3.92
C GLN A 217 4.19 -1.76 4.74
N ASN A 218 3.05 -1.26 4.26
CA ASN A 218 2.25 -0.23 4.92
C ASN A 218 0.79 -0.69 5.08
N LEU A 219 0.12 -0.19 6.12
CA LEU A 219 -1.31 -0.42 6.40
C LEU A 219 -2.03 0.93 6.56
N THR A 220 -2.98 1.19 5.67
CA THR A 220 -3.80 2.40 5.66
C THR A 220 -5.26 2.07 5.97
N ILE A 221 -5.78 2.51 7.13
CA ILE A 221 -7.20 2.36 7.50
C ILE A 221 -7.93 3.70 7.34
N GLN A 222 -8.71 3.83 6.27
CA GLN A 222 -9.45 5.05 5.95
C GLN A 222 -10.69 5.21 6.85
N THR A 223 -10.83 6.37 7.48
CA THR A 223 -12.01 6.75 8.28
C THR A 223 -13.28 6.77 7.42
N PRO A 224 -14.41 6.18 7.88
CA PRO A 224 -15.65 6.17 7.14
C PRO A 224 -16.26 7.58 7.00
N PRO A 225 -16.93 7.91 5.87
CA PRO A 225 -17.63 9.19 5.72
C PRO A 225 -18.71 9.40 6.80
N GLY A 226 -18.75 10.60 7.40
CA GLY A 226 -19.66 10.92 8.52
C GLY A 226 -19.14 10.49 9.91
N TYR A 227 -17.84 10.18 10.00
CA TYR A 227 -17.15 9.85 11.25
C TYR A 227 -15.83 10.61 11.37
N ALA A 228 -15.30 10.66 12.60
CA ALA A 228 -13.94 11.09 12.91
C ALA A 228 -13.29 10.07 13.86
N VAL A 229 -11.98 9.90 13.80
CA VAL A 229 -11.23 9.13 14.81
C VAL A 229 -11.33 9.85 16.16
N SER A 230 -11.67 9.11 17.21
CA SER A 230 -11.77 9.61 18.58
C SER A 230 -10.67 9.08 19.50
N ASP A 231 -10.13 7.89 19.21
CA ASP A 231 -9.18 7.19 20.06
C ASP A 231 -8.38 6.16 19.24
N THR A 232 -7.05 6.22 19.32
CA THR A 232 -6.09 5.28 18.71
C THR A 232 -4.65 5.61 19.17
N ASP A 233 -3.79 4.59 19.28
CA ASP A 233 -2.34 4.72 19.52
C ASP A 233 -1.51 4.80 18.21
N ILE A 234 -2.16 5.04 17.08
CA ILE A 234 -1.56 5.04 15.74
C ILE A 234 -1.58 6.46 15.14
N PRO A 235 -0.52 6.91 14.43
CA PRO A 235 -0.53 8.18 13.70
C PRO A 235 -1.72 8.37 12.75
N LEU A 236 -2.15 9.63 12.62
CA LEU A 236 -3.25 10.04 11.76
C LEU A 236 -2.75 10.96 10.65
N GLU A 237 -3.02 10.58 9.41
CA GLU A 237 -2.65 11.34 8.22
C GLU A 237 -3.83 11.42 7.25
N ASN A 238 -4.17 12.62 6.77
CA ASN A 238 -5.23 12.85 5.78
C ASN A 238 -6.60 12.17 6.12
N ASN A 239 -6.94 12.08 7.41
CA ASN A 239 -8.13 11.37 7.94
C ASN A 239 -8.13 9.84 7.68
N ALA A 240 -6.94 9.25 7.53
CA ALA A 240 -6.69 7.82 7.67
C ALA A 240 -5.78 7.55 8.89
N VAL A 241 -5.81 6.31 9.36
CA VAL A 241 -4.83 5.74 10.29
C VAL A 241 -3.76 5.05 9.45
N VAL A 242 -2.48 5.38 9.66
CA VAL A 242 -1.38 4.87 8.82
C VAL A 242 -0.35 4.13 9.69
N VAL A 243 0.11 2.97 9.20
CA VAL A 243 1.15 2.18 9.86
C VAL A 243 2.21 1.74 8.86
N GLU A 244 3.25 2.56 8.74
CA GLU A 244 4.50 2.20 8.10
C GLU A 244 5.19 1.07 8.89
N GLY A 245 5.75 0.08 8.16
CA GLY A 245 6.68 -0.89 8.74
C GLY A 245 8.13 -0.38 8.80
N PRO A 246 9.04 -1.10 9.48
CA PRO A 246 8.81 -2.36 10.17
C PRO A 246 8.19 -2.15 11.56
N ARG A 247 7.07 -2.82 11.84
CA ARG A 247 6.36 -2.74 13.13
C ARG A 247 5.87 -4.13 13.55
N THR A 248 5.91 -4.40 14.86
CA THR A 248 5.37 -5.62 15.47
C THR A 248 4.14 -5.25 16.31
N PHE A 249 3.17 -6.15 16.40
CA PHE A 249 1.96 -6.02 17.22
C PHE A 249 1.80 -7.28 18.06
N GLU A 250 1.69 -7.12 19.38
CA GLU A 250 1.52 -8.24 20.32
C GLU A 250 0.05 -8.50 20.67
N SER A 251 -0.80 -7.48 20.56
CA SER A 251 -2.22 -7.52 20.90
C SER A 251 -3.08 -6.72 19.90
N THR A 252 -4.39 -7.00 19.87
CA THR A 252 -5.36 -6.25 19.04
C THR A 252 -5.57 -4.81 19.49
N GLU A 253 -5.21 -4.47 20.73
CA GLU A 253 -5.26 -3.09 21.24
C GLU A 253 -4.34 -2.15 20.44
N GLN A 254 -3.17 -2.63 20.03
CA GLN A 254 -2.21 -1.90 19.20
C GLN A 254 -2.68 -1.67 17.75
N LEU A 255 -3.81 -2.29 17.38
CA LEU A 255 -4.53 -2.14 16.11
C LEU A 255 -5.95 -1.56 16.34
N SER A 256 -6.25 -1.08 17.55
CA SER A 256 -7.56 -0.56 17.93
C SER A 256 -7.74 0.88 17.43
N VAL A 257 -8.87 1.14 16.78
CA VAL A 257 -9.30 2.46 16.33
C VAL A 257 -10.77 2.65 16.66
N THR A 258 -11.08 3.68 17.43
CA THR A 258 -12.47 4.07 17.73
C THR A 258 -12.85 5.31 16.93
N TYR A 259 -13.97 5.22 16.22
CA TYR A 259 -14.55 6.28 15.40
C TYR A 259 -15.88 6.74 16.01
N VAL A 260 -16.07 8.05 16.16
CA VAL A 260 -17.37 8.64 16.56
C VAL A 260 -18.08 9.21 15.35
N SER A 261 -19.41 9.09 15.29
CA SER A 261 -20.14 9.74 14.19
C SER A 261 -20.18 11.26 14.39
N THR A 262 -19.82 12.01 13.36
CA THR A 262 -19.89 13.48 13.36
C THR A 262 -21.31 14.02 13.11
N GLY A 263 -22.29 13.11 12.97
CA GLY A 263 -23.66 13.41 12.60
C GLY A 263 -23.82 13.64 11.09
N PRO A 264 -25.05 13.94 10.61
CA PRO A 264 -25.21 14.47 9.27
C PRO A 264 -24.46 15.79 9.16
N GLU A 265 -23.73 16.01 8.06
CA GLU A 265 -23.03 17.26 7.82
C GLU A 265 -23.97 18.45 8.05
N GLN A 266 -23.66 19.28 9.04
CA GLN A 266 -24.39 20.53 9.25
C GLN A 266 -23.99 21.52 8.16
N THR A 267 -24.59 21.32 6.99
CA THR A 267 -24.67 22.25 5.88
C THR A 267 -25.26 23.55 6.41
N ILE A 268 -24.41 24.46 6.90
CA ILE A 268 -24.82 25.72 7.51
C ILE A 268 -25.74 26.41 6.50
N PRO A 269 -27.05 26.54 6.79
CA PRO A 269 -28.00 26.79 5.73
C PRO A 269 -27.77 28.20 5.21
N TRP A 270 -27.37 28.31 3.93
CA TRP A 270 -27.00 29.58 3.29
C TRP A 270 -28.14 30.62 3.30
N THR A 271 -29.36 30.23 3.68
CA THR A 271 -30.47 31.13 4.03
C THR A 271 -30.14 32.07 5.21
N LEU A 272 -29.36 31.61 6.19
CA LEU A 272 -28.85 32.45 7.30
C LEU A 272 -27.84 33.49 6.81
N VAL A 273 -26.95 33.08 5.89
CA VAL A 273 -26.00 34.00 5.21
C VAL A 273 -26.75 35.01 4.34
N GLY A 274 -27.77 34.55 3.60
CA GLY A 274 -28.66 35.39 2.81
C GLY A 274 -29.45 36.40 3.65
N GLY A 275 -29.91 36.02 4.85
CA GLY A 275 -30.54 36.94 5.80
C GLY A 275 -29.61 38.09 6.20
N GLY A 276 -28.34 37.79 6.50
CA GLY A 276 -27.31 38.81 6.76
C GLY A 276 -27.07 39.72 5.55
N ALA A 277 -26.98 39.14 4.35
CA ALA A 277 -26.79 39.90 3.10
C ALA A 277 -27.95 40.88 2.81
N VAL A 278 -29.21 40.51 3.09
CA VAL A 278 -30.36 41.40 2.93
C VAL A 278 -30.31 42.58 3.92
N VAL A 279 -29.97 42.35 5.19
CA VAL A 279 -29.83 43.44 6.18
C VAL A 279 -28.71 44.40 5.77
N LEU A 280 -27.57 43.88 5.32
CA LEU A 280 -26.44 44.69 4.86
C LEU A 280 -26.79 45.46 3.58
N ALA A 281 -27.50 44.85 2.63
CA ALA A 281 -28.01 45.50 1.43
C ALA A 281 -29.02 46.61 1.74
N VAL A 282 -29.90 46.44 2.73
CA VAL A 282 -30.84 47.48 3.19
C VAL A 282 -30.10 48.66 3.83
N LEU A 283 -29.08 48.40 4.65
CA LEU A 283 -28.22 49.45 5.21
C LEU A 283 -27.47 50.23 4.12
N VAL A 284 -26.86 49.53 3.16
CA VAL A 284 -26.17 50.15 2.01
C VAL A 284 -27.15 50.94 1.15
N ALA A 285 -28.35 50.41 0.85
CA ALA A 285 -29.38 51.13 0.10
C ALA A 285 -29.86 52.39 0.83
N GLY A 286 -29.99 52.35 2.15
CA GLY A 286 -30.29 53.52 2.98
C GLY A 286 -29.23 54.61 2.85
N VAL A 287 -27.95 54.25 2.91
CA VAL A 287 -26.82 55.18 2.71
C VAL A 287 -26.80 55.74 1.28
N VAL A 288 -26.98 54.90 0.26
CA VAL A 288 -26.99 55.31 -1.16
C VAL A 288 -28.18 56.23 -1.49
N LEU A 289 -29.34 56.02 -0.89
CA LEU A 289 -30.49 56.93 -1.02
C LEU A 289 -30.24 58.27 -0.31
N PHE A 290 -29.51 58.27 0.81
CA PHE A 290 -29.14 59.49 1.53
C PHE A 290 -28.13 60.35 0.75
N THR A 291 -27.14 59.73 0.09
CA THR A 291 -26.13 60.45 -0.72
C THR A 291 -26.64 60.91 -2.08
N ARG A 292 -27.74 60.36 -2.60
CA ARG A 292 -28.25 60.68 -3.95
C ARG A 292 -29.00 62.01 -4.13
N ARG A 293 -29.02 62.91 -3.12
CA ARG A 293 -29.72 64.21 -3.21
C ARG A 293 -28.96 65.32 -3.99
N GLY A 294 -28.21 64.91 -5.01
CA GLY A 294 -27.79 65.69 -6.18
C GLY A 294 -26.54 66.57 -6.06
N PRO A 295 -26.07 67.19 -7.17
CA PRO A 295 -26.32 66.81 -8.58
C PRO A 295 -25.10 66.92 -9.54
N SER A 296 -25.24 66.31 -10.73
CA SER A 296 -24.42 66.54 -11.96
C SER A 296 -22.95 66.02 -11.96
N GLY A 297 -22.42 65.50 -13.07
CA GLY A 297 -23.02 65.25 -14.39
C GLY A 297 -21.99 64.78 -15.44
N ALA A 298 -22.37 64.86 -16.72
CA ALA A 298 -21.58 64.57 -17.94
C ALA A 298 -21.25 63.08 -18.26
N GLU A 299 -21.98 62.56 -19.24
CA GLU A 299 -21.55 61.48 -20.15
C GLU A 299 -20.84 62.13 -21.38
N PRO A 300 -20.16 61.36 -22.27
CA PRO A 300 -20.84 61.11 -23.55
C PRO A 300 -20.54 59.76 -24.26
N ALA A 301 -21.62 59.19 -24.79
CA ALA A 301 -21.77 58.24 -25.90
C ALA A 301 -20.69 58.14 -27.02
N GLY A 302 -20.62 56.96 -27.66
CA GLY A 302 -19.88 56.69 -28.91
C GLY A 302 -20.48 55.54 -29.75
N ALA A 303 -21.10 55.90 -30.88
CA ALA A 303 -21.71 55.06 -31.96
C ALA A 303 -20.96 53.74 -32.31
N SER A 304 -21.63 52.59 -32.51
CA SER A 304 -22.54 52.16 -33.62
C SER A 304 -21.87 51.94 -34.99
N VAL A 305 -21.97 50.73 -35.57
CA VAL A 305 -22.70 50.39 -36.84
C VAL A 305 -22.70 48.87 -37.16
N SER A 306 -23.64 48.46 -38.02
CA SER A 306 -24.03 47.08 -38.41
C SER A 306 -23.09 46.36 -39.41
N SER A 307 -23.23 45.02 -39.55
CA SER A 307 -23.76 44.35 -40.78
C SER A 307 -23.79 42.80 -40.72
N GLU A 308 -24.76 42.21 -41.44
CA GLU A 308 -25.02 40.76 -41.71
C GLU A 308 -24.50 40.36 -43.13
N PRO A 309 -24.70 39.13 -43.69
CA PRO A 309 -24.73 37.73 -43.17
C PRO A 309 -23.89 36.75 -44.07
N ARG A 310 -24.06 35.40 -43.95
CA ARG A 310 -24.50 34.46 -45.05
C ARG A 310 -23.90 33.00 -45.12
N ARG A 311 -24.77 32.00 -44.85
CA ARG A 311 -24.92 30.61 -45.44
C ARG A 311 -24.00 29.40 -45.08
N GLU A 312 -24.70 28.26 -44.98
CA GLU A 312 -24.34 26.81 -44.96
C GLU A 312 -24.13 26.25 -46.42
N PRO A 313 -23.90 24.92 -46.75
CA PRO A 313 -24.10 23.66 -45.97
C PRO A 313 -23.16 22.40 -46.18
N THR A 314 -23.20 21.43 -45.23
CA THR A 314 -23.54 19.95 -45.27
C THR A 314 -23.34 19.10 -46.57
N PRO A 315 -23.10 17.72 -46.61
CA PRO A 315 -22.76 16.64 -45.60
C PRO A 315 -21.67 15.53 -45.99
N GLU A 316 -21.37 14.57 -45.05
CA GLU A 316 -21.15 13.06 -45.20
C GLU A 316 -20.05 12.40 -46.12
N PRO A 317 -19.78 11.05 -46.12
CA PRO A 317 -19.65 9.99 -45.05
C PRO A 317 -18.51 8.90 -45.29
N ALA A 318 -18.55 7.75 -44.58
CA ALA A 318 -17.90 6.41 -44.82
C ALA A 318 -16.36 6.26 -44.59
N ASP A 319 -15.70 5.09 -44.35
CA ASP A 319 -16.00 3.62 -44.14
C ASP A 319 -14.95 3.06 -43.10
N GLU A 320 -15.07 1.97 -42.31
CA GLU A 320 -15.37 0.52 -42.51
C GLU A 320 -14.16 -0.31 -43.09
N SER A 321 -13.25 -0.91 -42.28
CA SER A 321 -13.22 -2.27 -41.63
C SER A 321 -12.60 -3.43 -42.45
N ALA A 322 -11.63 -4.20 -41.90
CA ALA A 322 -11.34 -5.64 -42.16
C ALA A 322 -10.10 -6.20 -41.35
N PRO A 323 -9.97 -7.53 -41.08
CA PRO A 323 -8.86 -8.18 -40.33
C PRO A 323 -8.21 -9.40 -41.06
N ASP A 324 -7.73 -10.41 -40.30
CA ASP A 324 -7.20 -11.75 -40.67
C ASP A 324 -5.78 -11.79 -41.31
N ASP A 325 -4.93 -12.84 -41.27
CA ASP A 325 -4.92 -14.24 -40.76
C ASP A 325 -3.68 -14.43 -39.81
N ASP A 326 -3.50 -15.40 -38.89
CA ASP A 326 -3.43 -16.89 -38.91
C ASP A 326 -2.25 -17.53 -39.67
N ASP A 327 -1.17 -17.85 -38.95
CA ASP A 327 -0.29 -19.00 -39.21
C ASP A 327 0.39 -19.51 -37.90
N GLY A 328 0.78 -20.79 -37.90
CA GLY A 328 1.42 -21.44 -36.76
C GLY A 328 2.33 -22.60 -37.21
N GLU A 329 3.44 -22.81 -36.50
CA GLU A 329 4.43 -23.84 -36.83
C GLU A 329 4.67 -24.80 -35.66
N GLU A 330 4.54 -26.09 -35.94
CA GLU A 330 5.05 -27.17 -35.09
C GLU A 330 6.58 -27.15 -35.13
N ARG A 331 7.26 -27.23 -33.97
CA ARG A 331 8.72 -27.30 -33.89
C ARG A 331 9.16 -28.70 -33.46
N ASP A 332 10.06 -29.30 -34.25
CA ASP A 332 10.57 -30.66 -34.01
C ASP A 332 11.30 -30.78 -32.65
N GLU A 333 10.93 -31.81 -31.87
CA GLU A 333 11.63 -32.18 -30.65
C GLU A 333 13.00 -32.80 -30.97
N VAL A 334 14.07 -32.01 -30.85
CA VAL A 334 15.44 -32.53 -30.86
C VAL A 334 15.77 -33.06 -29.47
N ASP A 335 15.69 -34.39 -29.30
CA ASP A 335 16.05 -35.09 -28.06
C ASP A 335 17.59 -35.04 -27.84
N VAL A 336 18.05 -33.92 -27.28
CA VAL A 336 19.43 -33.71 -26.84
C VAL A 336 19.66 -34.43 -25.50
N ASP A 337 20.63 -35.33 -25.49
CA ASP A 337 20.97 -36.18 -24.34
C ASP A 337 21.48 -35.35 -23.15
N LEU A 338 20.54 -34.93 -22.30
CA LEU A 338 20.77 -34.00 -21.18
C LEU A 338 21.75 -34.55 -20.12
N ASP A 339 22.10 -35.83 -20.17
CA ASP A 339 23.08 -36.47 -19.28
C ASP A 339 24.55 -36.30 -19.78
N LEU A 340 24.76 -35.62 -20.92
CA LEU A 340 26.09 -35.26 -21.44
C LEU A 340 26.50 -33.79 -21.20
N LEU A 341 25.57 -32.94 -20.78
CA LEU A 341 25.80 -31.53 -20.45
C LEU A 341 26.29 -31.36 -19.00
N SER A 342 26.89 -30.21 -18.67
CA SER A 342 27.13 -29.82 -17.29
C SER A 342 25.82 -29.60 -16.52
N ASP A 343 25.88 -29.60 -15.19
CA ASP A 343 24.70 -29.32 -14.36
C ASP A 343 24.15 -27.91 -14.65
N GLU A 344 25.05 -26.95 -14.91
CA GLU A 344 24.77 -25.56 -15.26
C GLU A 344 24.17 -25.45 -16.69
N GLU A 345 24.85 -26.02 -17.70
CA GLU A 345 24.40 -26.02 -19.10
C GLU A 345 23.02 -26.68 -19.27
N ARG A 346 22.73 -27.71 -18.49
CA ARG A 346 21.42 -28.37 -18.45
C ARG A 346 20.32 -27.48 -17.88
N VAL A 347 20.64 -26.60 -16.93
CA VAL A 347 19.69 -25.61 -16.39
C VAL A 347 19.46 -24.49 -17.41
N GLU A 348 20.50 -23.98 -18.06
CA GLU A 348 20.38 -22.97 -19.12
C GLU A 348 19.49 -23.48 -20.27
N LEU A 349 19.76 -24.67 -20.80
CA LEU A 349 18.93 -25.29 -21.84
C LEU A 349 17.48 -25.57 -21.39
N LEU A 350 17.25 -25.86 -20.10
CA LEU A 350 15.89 -25.98 -19.55
C LEU A 350 15.17 -24.62 -19.48
N LEU A 351 15.89 -23.54 -19.18
CA LEU A 351 15.37 -22.17 -19.20
C LEU A 351 15.08 -21.72 -20.64
N GLU A 352 16.04 -21.86 -21.57
CA GLU A 352 15.87 -21.59 -23.01
C GLU A 352 14.60 -22.25 -23.57
N ARG A 353 14.48 -23.58 -23.39
CA ARG A 353 13.33 -24.38 -23.86
C ARG A 353 12.00 -23.96 -23.22
N SER A 354 12.04 -23.21 -22.12
CA SER A 354 10.88 -22.68 -21.40
C SER A 354 10.66 -21.19 -21.64
N GLY A 355 11.26 -20.61 -22.69
CA GLY A 355 11.11 -19.18 -23.01
C GLY A 355 11.99 -18.26 -22.16
N GLY A 356 13.16 -18.76 -21.78
CA GLY A 356 14.18 -18.07 -20.98
C GLY A 356 14.05 -18.23 -19.46
N ARG A 357 12.95 -18.83 -18.96
CA ARG A 357 12.58 -18.75 -17.53
C ARG A 357 11.89 -20.00 -16.99
N MET A 358 12.05 -20.30 -15.71
CA MET A 358 11.39 -21.43 -15.03
C MET A 358 11.31 -21.26 -13.50
N LYS A 359 10.21 -21.69 -12.87
CA LYS A 359 10.12 -21.84 -11.40
C LYS A 359 11.16 -22.85 -10.88
N GLN A 360 11.82 -22.58 -9.76
CA GLN A 360 12.77 -23.51 -9.13
C GLN A 360 12.17 -24.92 -8.89
N ALA A 361 10.89 -25.00 -8.51
CA ALA A 361 10.19 -26.27 -8.32
C ALA A 361 10.02 -27.09 -9.62
N ASN A 362 9.90 -26.42 -10.77
CA ASN A 362 9.88 -27.08 -12.08
C ASN A 362 11.30 -27.56 -12.46
N ILE A 363 12.36 -26.80 -12.15
CA ILE A 363 13.75 -27.27 -12.37
C ILE A 363 14.01 -28.54 -11.54
N VAL A 364 13.60 -28.58 -10.27
CA VAL A 364 13.62 -29.80 -9.42
C VAL A 364 12.88 -30.97 -10.07
N LYS A 365 11.70 -30.72 -10.65
CA LYS A 365 10.82 -31.73 -11.27
C LYS A 365 11.41 -32.29 -12.58
N GLU A 366 11.89 -31.45 -13.48
CA GLU A 366 12.41 -31.86 -14.80
C GLU A 366 13.83 -32.45 -14.72
N THR A 367 14.64 -32.06 -13.73
CA THR A 367 15.98 -32.65 -13.50
C THR A 367 15.95 -33.89 -12.60
N GLY A 368 14.93 -34.04 -11.76
CA GLY A 368 14.87 -35.05 -10.70
C GLY A 368 15.88 -34.85 -9.57
N TRP A 369 16.55 -33.69 -9.50
CA TRP A 369 17.54 -33.37 -8.47
C TRP A 369 16.88 -33.02 -7.13
N SER A 370 17.68 -33.05 -6.05
CA SER A 370 17.20 -32.55 -4.76
C SER A 370 17.14 -31.02 -4.76
N ASP A 371 16.13 -30.45 -4.09
CA ASP A 371 16.00 -28.99 -3.92
C ASP A 371 17.27 -28.34 -3.34
N ALA A 372 17.99 -29.04 -2.45
CA ALA A 372 19.28 -28.58 -1.95
C ALA A 372 20.38 -28.50 -3.05
N LYS A 373 20.43 -29.45 -4.01
CA LYS A 373 21.35 -29.36 -5.16
C LYS A 373 20.94 -28.21 -6.07
N VAL A 374 19.66 -28.11 -6.43
CA VAL A 374 19.14 -27.05 -7.31
C VAL A 374 19.38 -25.67 -6.70
N SER A 375 19.05 -25.47 -5.43
CA SER A 375 19.29 -24.22 -4.70
C SER A 375 20.77 -23.85 -4.63
N GLN A 376 21.68 -24.81 -4.41
CA GLN A 376 23.12 -24.56 -4.42
C GLN A 376 23.64 -24.20 -5.82
N LEU A 377 23.25 -24.96 -6.85
CA LEU A 377 23.64 -24.74 -8.25
C LEU A 377 23.18 -23.38 -8.77
N LEU A 378 21.89 -23.07 -8.61
CA LEU A 378 21.33 -21.77 -8.95
C LEU A 378 21.96 -20.61 -8.16
N SER A 379 22.57 -20.88 -7.00
CA SER A 379 23.31 -19.86 -6.25
C SER A 379 24.71 -19.63 -6.84
N ALA A 380 25.42 -20.67 -7.27
CA ALA A 380 26.65 -20.50 -8.03
C ALA A 380 26.40 -19.78 -9.37
N MET A 381 25.37 -20.18 -10.14
CA MET A 381 25.04 -19.54 -11.41
C MET A 381 24.61 -18.07 -11.26
N ALA A 382 23.93 -17.71 -10.16
CA ALA A 382 23.59 -16.32 -9.88
C ALA A 382 24.77 -15.49 -9.32
N ASP A 383 25.67 -16.11 -8.55
CA ASP A 383 26.95 -15.49 -8.15
C ASP A 383 27.91 -15.33 -9.36
N GLU A 384 27.66 -16.04 -10.47
CA GLU A 384 28.35 -15.92 -11.77
C GLU A 384 27.57 -15.06 -12.80
N GLU A 385 26.48 -14.39 -12.40
CA GLU A 385 25.64 -13.53 -13.25
C GLU A 385 24.96 -14.25 -14.46
N ARG A 386 24.96 -15.59 -14.46
CA ARG A 386 24.37 -16.45 -15.52
C ARG A 386 22.87 -16.69 -15.38
N VAL A 387 22.30 -16.48 -14.19
CA VAL A 387 20.84 -16.53 -13.94
C VAL A 387 20.41 -15.51 -12.90
N GLU A 388 19.26 -14.89 -13.13
CA GLU A 388 18.57 -14.01 -12.20
C GLU A 388 17.63 -14.78 -11.27
N LYS A 389 17.17 -14.12 -10.19
CA LYS A 389 16.31 -14.72 -9.16
C LYS A 389 15.24 -13.75 -8.67
N LEU A 390 14.10 -13.73 -9.35
CA LEU A 390 12.93 -12.99 -8.87
C LEU A 390 12.22 -13.78 -7.76
N ARG A 391 12.14 -13.21 -6.55
CA ARG A 391 11.52 -13.87 -5.40
C ARG A 391 10.00 -13.72 -5.39
N LEU A 392 9.31 -14.75 -5.88
CA LEU A 392 7.85 -14.76 -6.00
C LEU A 392 7.19 -15.32 -4.72
N GLY A 393 7.25 -14.51 -3.66
CA GLY A 393 6.66 -14.80 -2.34
C GLY A 393 7.35 -15.95 -1.60
N ARG A 394 6.90 -17.18 -1.85
CA ARG A 394 7.45 -18.42 -1.26
C ARG A 394 8.36 -19.19 -2.20
N GLU A 395 8.22 -19.02 -3.51
CA GLU A 395 9.05 -19.65 -4.53
C GLU A 395 10.10 -18.67 -5.08
N ASN A 396 11.08 -19.22 -5.80
CA ASN A 396 12.01 -18.45 -6.63
C ASN A 396 11.69 -18.74 -8.10
N LEU A 397 11.54 -17.68 -8.88
CA LEU A 397 11.44 -17.72 -10.33
C LEU A 397 12.84 -17.42 -10.89
N ILE A 398 13.32 -18.26 -11.81
CA ILE A 398 14.66 -18.18 -12.38
C ILE A 398 14.53 -17.73 -13.82
N SER A 399 15.32 -16.72 -14.20
CA SER A 399 15.47 -16.21 -15.55
C SER A 399 16.94 -16.31 -15.97
N LEU A 400 17.21 -16.55 -17.25
CA LEU A 400 18.46 -16.11 -17.86
C LEU A 400 18.52 -14.56 -17.81
N PRO A 401 19.69 -13.91 -17.72
CA PRO A 401 19.77 -12.48 -18.03
C PRO A 401 19.27 -12.22 -19.46
N ASP A 402 18.76 -11.01 -19.73
CA ASP A 402 18.58 -10.57 -21.12
C ASP A 402 19.99 -10.50 -21.78
N GLU A 403 20.16 -10.98 -23.02
CA GLU A 403 21.41 -10.83 -23.76
C GLU A 403 21.59 -9.35 -24.14
N ASP A 404 22.39 -8.60 -23.38
CA ASP A 404 22.83 -7.25 -23.75
C ASP A 404 23.50 -7.28 -25.13
N GLU A 405 23.01 -6.46 -26.09
CA GLU A 405 23.60 -6.28 -27.43
C GLU A 405 24.92 -5.45 -27.37
N ASP A 406 25.82 -5.78 -26.45
CA ASP A 406 27.01 -4.99 -26.07
C ASP A 406 28.24 -5.25 -26.99
N GLU A 407 28.02 -5.63 -28.26
CA GLU A 407 29.06 -5.79 -29.30
C GLU A 407 28.69 -5.18 -30.68
N GLU A 408 28.91 -3.87 -30.89
CA GLU A 408 29.47 -3.27 -32.14
C GLU A 408 30.26 -1.95 -31.88
#